data_AF-A0A958BC09-F1
#
_entry.id   AF-A0A958BC09-F1
#
_cell.length_a   1.000
_cell.length_b   1.000
_cell.length_c   1.000
_cell.angle_alpha   90.00
_cell.angle_beta   90.00
_cell.angle_gamma   90.00
#
_symmetry.space_group_name_H-M   'P 1'
#
loop_
_entity.id
_entity.type
_entity.pdbx_description
1 polymer ?
#
loop_
_entity_poly.entity_id
_entity_poly.type
_entity_poly.pdbx_seq_one_letter_code
_entity_poly.pdbx_strand_id
1 'polypeptide(L)'
;MTPEQNKAIVRRFVEEGINNVNLAVFDELVAAEVDFDAPPGLPRSREGWKQNRLLLQGGFPDAHWQEECLIAEGDVVVWRGVMRATHT
;
A
#
# COMPACT_ATOMS: atom_id res chain seq x y z
N MET A 1 -4.29 -19.66 -2.97
CA MET A 1 -5.23 -18.57 -3.29
C MET A 1 -5.41 -18.52 -4.80
N THR A 2 -6.56 -18.06 -5.28
CA THR A 2 -6.77 -17.81 -6.71
C THR A 2 -6.25 -16.42 -7.08
N PRO A 3 -5.92 -16.16 -8.36
CA PRO A 3 -5.54 -14.83 -8.82
C PRO A 3 -6.53 -13.73 -8.40
N GLU A 4 -7.84 -14.02 -8.43
CA GLU A 4 -8.91 -13.12 -8.03
C GLU A 4 -8.87 -12.80 -6.52
N GLN A 5 -8.56 -13.79 -5.68
CA GLN A 5 -8.37 -13.58 -4.24
C GLN A 5 -7.15 -12.68 -3.98
N ASN A 6 -6.05 -12.89 -4.72
CA ASN A 6 -4.86 -12.05 -4.59
C ASN A 6 -5.17 -10.59 -4.98
N LYS A 7 -5.94 -10.39 -6.06
CA LYS A 7 -6.41 -9.04 -6.46
C LYS A 7 -7.25 -8.37 -5.37
N ALA A 8 -8.15 -9.12 -4.74
CA ALA A 8 -8.98 -8.58 -3.65
C ALA A 8 -8.13 -8.13 -2.45
N ILE A 9 -7.08 -8.89 -2.11
CA ILE A 9 -6.12 -8.52 -1.06
C ILE A 9 -5.41 -7.22 -1.42
N VAL A 10 -4.90 -7.08 -2.64
CA VAL A 10 -4.19 -5.86 -3.07
C VAL A 10 -5.12 -4.64 -3.11
N ARG A 11 -6.37 -4.80 -3.55
CA ARG A 11 -7.36 -3.71 -3.49
C ARG A 11 -7.61 -3.25 -2.05
N ARG A 12 -7.79 -4.20 -1.14
CA ARG A 12 -7.98 -3.87 0.28
C ARG A 12 -6.77 -3.15 0.85
N PHE A 13 -5.56 -3.60 0.50
CA PHE A 13 -4.32 -2.94 0.89
C PHE A 13 -4.28 -1.48 0.43
N VAL A 14 -4.62 -1.20 -0.84
CA VAL A 14 -4.61 0.17 -1.38
C VAL A 14 -5.74 1.01 -0.79
N GLU A 15 -6.98 0.53 -0.81
CA GLU A 15 -8.13 1.35 -0.39
C GLU A 15 -8.16 1.59 1.11
N GLU A 16 -8.02 0.54 1.92
CA GLU A 16 -8.09 0.68 3.38
C GLU A 16 -6.75 1.09 3.98
N GLY A 17 -5.67 0.42 3.60
CA GLY A 17 -4.34 0.67 4.16
C GLY A 17 -3.73 1.97 3.66
N ILE A 18 -3.75 2.20 2.35
CA ILE A 18 -3.14 3.39 1.74
C ILE A 18 -4.10 4.57 1.75
N ASN A 19 -5.25 4.53 1.07
CA ASN A 19 -6.12 5.71 0.91
C ASN A 19 -6.77 6.15 2.24
N ASN A 20 -7.28 5.21 3.04
CA ASN A 20 -7.91 5.52 4.33
C ASN A 20 -6.94 5.53 5.52
N VAL A 21 -5.65 5.27 5.28
CA VAL A 21 -4.58 5.28 6.29
C VAL A 21 -4.89 4.35 7.48
N ASN A 22 -5.54 3.21 7.22
CA ASN A 22 -5.81 2.22 8.24
C ASN A 22 -4.58 1.33 8.48
N LEU A 23 -3.77 1.70 9.48
CA LEU A 23 -2.52 1.00 9.79
C LEU A 23 -2.71 -0.47 10.18
N ALA A 24 -3.88 -0.86 10.69
CA ALA A 24 -4.18 -2.25 11.08
C ALA A 24 -4.23 -3.19 9.87
N VAL A 25 -4.55 -2.68 8.68
CA VAL A 25 -4.55 -3.48 7.44
C VAL A 25 -3.16 -3.99 7.10
N PHE A 26 -2.11 -3.23 7.45
CA PHE A 26 -0.73 -3.69 7.26
C PHE A 26 -0.38 -4.86 8.20
N ASP A 27 -0.99 -4.93 9.38
CA ASP A 27 -0.80 -6.08 10.30
C ASP A 27 -1.40 -7.36 9.77
N GLU A 28 -2.50 -7.25 9.04
CA GLU A 28 -3.22 -8.37 8.45
C GLU A 28 -2.62 -8.84 7.12
N LEU A 29 -2.21 -7.89 6.26
CA LEU A 29 -1.91 -8.20 4.85
C LEU A 29 -0.42 -8.22 4.51
N VAL A 30 0.44 -7.57 5.31
CA VAL A 30 1.87 -7.45 5.00
C VAL A 30 2.66 -8.42 5.86
N ALA A 31 3.53 -9.23 5.25
CA ALA A 31 4.43 -10.11 6.00
C ALA A 31 5.32 -9.30 6.96
N ALA A 32 5.71 -9.89 8.10
CA ALA A 32 6.56 -9.20 9.09
C ALA A 32 7.90 -8.77 8.46
N GLU A 33 8.51 -9.69 7.70
CA GLU A 33 9.70 -9.48 6.89
C GLU A 33 9.29 -9.36 5.42
N VAL A 34 9.00 -8.13 5.00
CA VAL A 34 8.66 -7.80 3.61
C VAL A 34 9.82 -7.04 2.98
N ASP A 35 10.20 -7.42 1.76
CA ASP A 35 11.12 -6.62 0.97
C ASP A 35 10.33 -5.52 0.25
N PHE A 36 10.39 -4.32 0.81
CA PHE A 36 9.80 -3.11 0.25
C PHE A 36 10.88 -2.05 0.06
N ASP A 37 10.75 -1.27 -1.01
CA ASP A 37 11.62 -0.12 -1.26
C ASP A 37 11.26 1.05 -0.34
N ALA A 38 11.65 0.89 0.92
CA ALA A 38 11.40 1.87 1.96
C ALA A 38 12.17 3.17 1.68
N PRO A 39 11.56 4.35 1.94
CA PRO A 39 12.28 5.61 1.94
C PRO A 39 13.53 5.55 2.82
N PRO A 40 14.59 6.33 2.48
CA PRO A 40 15.78 6.41 3.31
C PRO A 40 15.45 6.72 4.77
N GLY A 41 15.97 5.91 5.69
CA GLY A 41 15.75 6.06 7.13
C GLY A 41 14.58 5.26 7.70
N LEU A 42 13.77 4.60 6.87
CA LEU A 42 12.71 3.69 7.33
C LEU A 42 13.15 2.22 7.23
N PRO A 43 12.71 1.34 8.14
CA PRO A 43 13.06 -0.07 8.09
C PRO A 43 12.41 -0.78 6.89
N ARG A 44 13.09 -1.75 6.29
CA ARG A 44 12.49 -2.65 5.27
C ARG A 44 11.65 -3.72 5.95
N SER A 45 10.51 -3.31 6.51
CA SER A 45 9.60 -4.18 7.25
C SER A 45 8.17 -3.66 7.20
N ARG A 46 7.23 -4.43 7.77
CA ARG A 46 5.86 -3.98 7.98
C ARG A 46 5.77 -2.64 8.73
N GLU A 47 6.61 -2.44 9.74
CA GLU A 47 6.63 -1.18 10.49
C GLU A 47 7.12 -0.02 9.62
N GLY A 48 8.03 -0.28 8.69
CA GLY A 48 8.45 0.70 7.69
C GLY A 48 7.32 1.12 6.76
N TRP A 49 6.44 0.19 6.36
CA TRP A 49 5.23 0.51 5.61
C TRP A 49 4.30 1.47 6.36
N LYS A 50 4.04 1.18 7.65
CA LYS A 50 3.20 2.05 8.49
C LYS A 50 3.81 3.45 8.62
N GLN A 51 5.11 3.52 8.91
CA GLN A 51 5.84 4.80 9.02
C GLN A 51 5.83 5.58 7.70
N ASN A 52 6.02 4.90 6.57
CA ASN A 52 5.97 5.51 5.24
C ASN A 52 4.58 6.10 4.94
N ARG A 53 3.50 5.38 5.26
CA ARG A 53 2.14 5.89 5.05
C ARG A 53 1.85 7.14 5.89
N LEU A 54 2.30 7.15 7.15
CA LEU A 54 2.17 8.34 8.01
C LEU A 54 2.99 9.52 7.50
N LEU A 55 4.22 9.28 7.03
CA LEU A 55 5.06 10.30 6.42
C LEU A 55 4.39 10.93 5.20
N LEU A 56 3.88 10.11 4.28
CA LEU A 56 3.17 10.58 3.08
C LEU A 56 1.92 11.38 3.46
N GLN A 57 1.14 10.90 4.43
CA GLN A 57 -0.05 11.62 4.91
C GLN A 57 0.31 12.98 5.54
N GLY A 58 1.46 13.09 6.21
CA GLY A 58 1.90 14.33 6.83
C GLY A 58 2.19 15.46 5.82
N GLY A 59 2.76 15.14 4.66
CA GLY A 59 3.00 16.12 3.58
C GLY A 59 1.84 16.28 2.59
N PHE A 60 0.96 15.28 2.53
CA PHE A 60 -0.15 15.18 1.58
C PHE A 60 -1.41 14.62 2.28
N PRO A 61 -2.13 15.43 3.08
CA PRO A 61 -3.25 14.95 3.88
C PRO A 61 -4.45 14.44 3.06
N ASP A 62 -4.59 14.92 1.82
CA ASP A 62 -5.64 14.56 0.85
C ASP A 62 -5.17 13.53 -0.20
N ALA A 63 -4.00 12.91 0.01
CA ALA A 63 -3.45 11.95 -0.94
C ALA A 63 -4.38 10.74 -1.16
N HIS A 64 -4.80 10.58 -2.41
CA HIS A 64 -5.64 9.47 -2.85
C HIS A 64 -5.06 8.80 -4.09
N TRP A 65 -4.95 7.48 -4.04
CA TRP A 65 -4.53 6.62 -5.14
C TRP A 65 -5.75 6.03 -5.85
N GLN A 66 -5.86 6.24 -7.16
CA GLN A 66 -6.88 5.64 -8.00
C GLN A 66 -6.30 4.45 -8.77
N GLU A 67 -6.93 3.27 -8.66
CA GLU A 67 -6.56 2.09 -9.46
C GLU A 67 -6.81 2.35 -10.95
N GLU A 68 -5.77 2.16 -11.77
CA GLU A 68 -5.88 2.13 -13.23
C GLU A 68 -5.84 0.71 -13.80
N CYS A 69 -5.05 -0.16 -13.16
CA CYS A 69 -4.82 -1.51 -13.65
C CYS A 69 -4.50 -2.46 -12.50
N LEU A 70 -5.09 -3.66 -12.56
CA LEU A 70 -4.81 -4.73 -11.62
C LEU A 70 -4.75 -6.07 -12.35
N ILE A 71 -3.54 -6.59 -12.50
CA ILE A 71 -3.25 -7.85 -13.20
C ILE A 71 -2.73 -8.86 -12.17
N ALA A 72 -3.17 -10.10 -12.28
CA ALA A 72 -2.66 -11.18 -11.44
C ALA A 72 -2.31 -12.38 -12.31
N GLU A 73 -1.15 -12.96 -12.04
CA GLU A 73 -0.62 -14.14 -12.72
C GLU A 73 0.05 -15.01 -11.67
N GLY A 74 -0.48 -16.23 -11.47
CA GLY A 74 -0.05 -17.09 -10.38
C GLY A 74 -0.23 -16.43 -9.01
N ASP A 75 0.86 -16.26 -8.28
CA ASP A 75 0.96 -15.63 -6.96
C ASP A 75 1.33 -14.14 -7.02
N VAL A 76 1.61 -13.59 -8.21
CA VAL A 76 2.02 -12.20 -8.39
C VAL A 76 0.82 -11.34 -8.77
N VAL A 77 0.77 -10.14 -8.19
CA VAL A 77 -0.19 -9.10 -8.54
C VAL A 77 0.55 -7.81 -8.87
N VAL A 78 0.25 -7.24 -10.04
CA VAL A 78 0.74 -5.93 -10.45
C VAL A 78 -0.42 -4.95 -10.36
N TRP A 79 -0.22 -3.91 -9.53
CA TRP A 79 -1.14 -2.79 -9.40
C TRP A 79 -0.50 -1.54 -9.99
N ARG A 80 -1.25 -0.81 -10.82
CA ARG A 80 -0.88 0.52 -11.31
C ARG A 80 -2.00 1.48 -10.96
N GLY A 81 -1.63 2.66 -10.48
CA GLY A 81 -2.59 3.72 -10.22
C GLY A 81 -1.95 5.10 -10.23
N VAL A 82 -2.82 6.10 -10.07
CA VAL A 82 -2.45 7.52 -10.08
C VAL A 82 -2.75 8.12 -8.72
N MET A 83 -1.76 8.77 -8.12
CA MET A 83 -1.94 9.56 -6.90
C MET A 83 -2.33 11.00 -7.23
N ARG A 84 -3.29 11.56 -6.50
CA ARG A 84 -3.60 12.99 -6.49
C ARG A 84 -3.54 13.50 -5.07
N ALA A 85 -2.91 14.66 -4.88
CA ALA A 85 -2.78 15.30 -3.57
C ALA A 85 -2.41 16.78 -3.69
N THR A 86 -2.57 17.50 -2.58
CA THR A 86 -2.10 18.87 -2.36
C THR A 86 -0.91 18.84 -1.40
N HIS A 87 0.19 19.49 -1.77
CA HIS A 87 1.36 19.64 -0.89
C HIS A 87 1.13 20.81 0.07
N THR A 88 1.23 20.56 1.38
CA THR A 88 1.08 21.58 2.42
C THR A 88 2.42 22.14 2.89
#